data_AF-A0A959CYU4-F1
#
_entry.id   AF-A0A959CYU4-F1
#
_cell.length_a   1.000
_cell.length_b   1.000
_cell.length_c   1.000
_cell.angle_alpha   90.00
_cell.angle_beta   90.00
_cell.angle_gamma   90.00
#
_symmetry.space_group_name_H-M   'P 1'
#
loop_
_entity.id
_entity.type
_entity.pdbx_description
1 polymer ?
#
loop_
_entity_poly.entity_id
_entity_poly.type
_entity_poly.pdbx_seq_one_letter_code
_entity_poly.pdbx_strand_id
1 'polypeptide(L)'
;MEPTLIYSHVFAGASVLLSGLVAMLAPKGGRGHRMAGQLYFWGMFWIFASALLLIGMVRFNIFLLVMGVFSFYLTFSGYRVLKRKAPGQQGWIDWGAAIFAIASGLGLLFYGL
;
A
#
# COMPACT_ATOMS: atom_id res chain seq x y z
N MET A 1 -7.38 22.71 5.44
CA MET A 1 -7.45 21.24 5.58
C MET A 1 -6.68 20.52 4.46
N GLU A 2 -6.80 20.97 3.21
CA GLU A 2 -6.10 20.41 2.03
C GLU A 2 -4.55 20.37 2.12
N PRO A 3 -3.84 21.48 2.44
CA PRO A 3 -2.37 21.51 2.33
C PRO A 3 -1.70 20.61 3.36
N THR A 4 -2.26 20.51 4.57
CA THR A 4 -1.73 19.65 5.64
C THR A 4 -1.76 18.17 5.23
N LEU A 5 -2.82 17.73 4.55
CA LEU A 5 -2.92 16.36 4.04
C LEU A 5 -1.88 16.11 2.95
N ILE A 6 -1.73 17.03 2.00
CA ILE A 6 -0.74 16.93 0.91
C ILE A 6 0.68 16.86 1.47
N TYR A 7 1.06 17.77 2.37
CA TYR A 7 2.39 17.73 2.99
C TYR A 7 2.60 16.42 3.75
N SER A 8 1.62 15.99 4.55
CA SER A 8 1.73 14.72 5.29
C SER A 8 1.89 13.51 4.36
N HIS A 9 1.19 13.51 3.22
CA HIS A 9 1.26 12.45 2.21
C HIS A 9 2.65 12.40 1.57
N VAL A 10 3.20 13.56 1.18
CA VAL A 10 4.54 13.65 0.58
C VAL A 10 5.63 13.26 1.56
N PHE A 11 5.57 13.73 2.80
CA PHE A 11 6.53 13.35 3.85
C PHE A 11 6.48 11.86 4.17
N ALA A 12 5.27 11.29 4.25
CA ALA A 12 5.10 9.84 4.44
C ALA A 12 5.65 9.07 3.23
N GLY A 13 5.37 9.52 2.00
CA GLY A 13 5.91 8.97 0.76
C GLY A 13 7.43 8.91 0.75
N ALA A 14 8.09 10.04 1.03
CA ALA A 14 9.55 10.11 1.13
C ALA A 14 10.10 9.13 2.19
N SER A 15 9.47 9.09 3.36
CA SER A 15 9.87 8.20 4.46
C SER A 15 9.74 6.72 4.08
N VAL A 16 8.66 6.35 3.37
CA VAL A 16 8.41 4.99 2.87
C VAL A 16 9.44 4.60 1.82
N LEU A 17 9.82 5.49 0.91
CA LEU A 17 10.86 5.22 -0.10
C LEU A 17 12.21 4.94 0.56
N LEU A 18 12.61 5.77 1.53
CA LEU A 18 13.84 5.54 2.31
C LEU A 18 13.78 4.21 3.07
N SER A 19 12.65 3.92 3.72
CA SER A 19 12.44 2.67 4.44
C SER A 19 12.50 1.46 3.50
N GLY A 20 11.93 1.57 2.29
CA GLY A 20 11.99 0.53 1.27
C GLY A 20 13.43 0.26 0.83
N LEU A 21 14.22 1.31 0.60
CA LEU A 21 15.63 1.19 0.26
C LEU A 21 16.43 0.50 1.38
N VAL A 22 16.20 0.91 2.63
CA VAL A 22 16.82 0.25 3.80
C VAL A 22 16.41 -1.22 3.87
N ALA A 23 15.14 -1.56 3.63
CA ALA A 23 14.68 -2.94 3.62
C ALA A 23 15.33 -3.77 2.50
N MET A 24 15.60 -3.17 1.34
CA MET A 24 16.27 -3.84 0.21
C MET A 24 17.75 -4.11 0.48
N LEU A 25 18.44 -3.19 1.16
CA LEU A 25 19.87 -3.30 1.48
C LEU A 25 20.13 -4.14 2.74
N ALA A 26 19.19 -4.17 3.68
CA ALA A 26 19.34 -4.92 4.92
C ALA A 26 19.28 -6.45 4.68
N PRO A 27 20.02 -7.26 5.45
CA PRO A 27 19.94 -8.71 5.39
C PRO A 27 18.49 -9.20 5.57
N LYS A 28 18.00 -9.98 4.60
CA LYS A 28 16.63 -10.52 4.60
C LYS A 28 16.36 -11.24 5.92
N GLY A 29 15.24 -10.92 6.56
CA GLY A 29 14.83 -11.53 7.83
C GLY A 29 15.55 -11.01 9.09
N GLY A 30 16.59 -10.19 8.95
CA GLY A 30 17.26 -9.52 10.07
C GLY A 30 16.43 -8.39 10.71
N ARG A 31 16.87 -7.86 11.86
CA ARG A 31 16.15 -6.82 12.61
C ARG A 31 15.95 -5.55 11.78
N GLY A 32 16.96 -5.12 11.01
CA GLY A 32 16.88 -3.96 10.12
C GLY A 32 15.83 -4.13 9.02
N HIS A 33 15.81 -5.27 8.34
CA HIS A 33 14.81 -5.58 7.31
C HIS A 33 13.38 -5.62 7.88
N ARG A 34 13.19 -6.21 9.07
CA ARG A 34 11.87 -6.28 9.72
C ARG A 34 11.36 -4.91 10.16
N MET A 35 12.21 -4.09 10.77
CA MET A 35 11.84 -2.74 11.21
C MET A 35 11.52 -1.84 10.01
N ALA A 36 12.36 -1.86 8.98
CA ALA A 36 12.13 -1.11 7.76
C ALA A 36 10.88 -1.59 7.01
N GLY A 37 10.63 -2.90 6.96
CA GLY A 37 9.39 -3.45 6.41
C GLY A 37 8.13 -3.02 7.18
N GLN A 38 8.21 -2.93 8.51
CA GLN A 38 7.10 -2.47 9.34
C GLN A 38 6.83 -0.97 9.16
N LEU A 39 7.87 -0.13 9.12
CA LEU A 39 7.74 1.30 8.82
C LEU A 39 7.17 1.51 7.42
N TYR A 40 7.64 0.75 6.42
CA TYR A 40 7.11 0.77 5.07
C TYR A 40 5.61 0.44 5.04
N PHE A 41 5.18 -0.62 5.73
CA PHE A 41 3.77 -1.03 5.77
C PHE A 41 2.87 0.06 6.37
N TRP A 42 3.22 0.61 7.54
CA TRP A 42 2.41 1.64 8.19
C TRP A 42 2.42 2.97 7.43
N GLY A 43 3.55 3.32 6.83
CA GLY A 43 3.63 4.48 5.95
C GLY A 43 2.78 4.30 4.69
N MET A 44 2.80 3.11 4.06
CA MET A 44 1.93 2.83 2.90
C MET A 44 0.45 2.87 3.24
N PHE A 45 0.06 2.39 4.43
CA PHE A 45 -1.31 2.52 4.92
C PHE A 45 -1.73 4.00 5.02
N TRP A 46 -0.87 4.86 5.57
CA TRP A 46 -1.13 6.30 5.64
C TRP A 46 -1.21 6.95 4.26
N ILE A 47 -0.30 6.64 3.35
CA ILE A 47 -0.29 7.13 1.96
C ILE A 47 -1.60 6.75 1.26
N PHE A 48 -2.06 5.51 1.43
CA PHE A 48 -3.32 5.03 0.87
C PHE A 48 -4.53 5.78 1.46
N ALA A 49 -4.61 5.89 2.79
CA ALA A 49 -5.71 6.60 3.46
C ALA A 49 -5.76 8.09 3.06
N SER A 50 -4.61 8.76 3.03
CA SER A 50 -4.52 10.16 2.60
C SER A 50 -4.83 10.33 1.12
N ALA A 51 -4.43 9.40 0.24
CA ALA A 51 -4.81 9.42 -1.17
C ALA A 51 -6.33 9.30 -1.36
N LEU A 52 -7.00 8.41 -0.61
CA LEU A 52 -8.46 8.28 -0.64
C LEU A 52 -9.16 9.60 -0.26
N LEU A 53 -8.67 10.27 0.78
CA LEU A 53 -9.22 11.56 1.22
C LEU A 53 -8.97 12.65 0.18
N LEU A 54 -7.75 12.76 -0.37
CA LEU A 54 -7.40 13.77 -1.37
C LEU A 54 -8.19 13.60 -2.67
N ILE A 55 -8.36 12.36 -3.14
CA ILE A 55 -9.13 12.08 -4.36
C ILE A 55 -10.62 12.37 -4.15
N GLY A 56 -11.15 12.12 -2.95
CA GLY A 56 -12.54 12.41 -2.59
C GLY A 56 -12.84 13.90 -2.41
N MET A 57 -11.87 14.70 -1.96
CA MET A 57 -12.07 16.12 -1.64
C MET A 57 -11.64 17.08 -2.75
N VAL A 58 -10.53 16.80 -3.44
CA VAL A 58 -9.89 17.75 -4.37
C VAL A 58 -10.38 17.51 -5.79
N ARG A 59 -10.06 16.34 -6.34
CA ARG A 59 -10.35 15.97 -7.72
C ARG A 59 -10.32 14.45 -7.86
N PHE A 60 -11.45 13.91 -8.30
CA PHE A 60 -11.54 12.48 -8.55
C PHE A 60 -10.65 12.09 -9.74
N ASN A 61 -9.72 11.16 -9.50
CA ASN A 61 -8.86 10.57 -10.52
C ASN A 61 -8.79 9.05 -10.30
N ILE A 62 -9.50 8.31 -11.14
CA ILE A 62 -9.64 6.86 -11.03
C ILE A 62 -8.30 6.14 -11.20
N PHE A 63 -7.40 6.68 -12.02
CA PHE A 63 -6.07 6.09 -12.24
C PHE A 63 -5.25 6.13 -10.95
N LEU A 64 -5.17 7.29 -10.30
CA LEU A 64 -4.44 7.43 -9.02
C LEU A 64 -5.07 6.60 -7.90
N LEU A 65 -6.41 6.49 -7.90
CA LEU A 65 -7.14 5.67 -6.95
C LEU A 65 -6.75 4.19 -7.07
N VAL A 66 -6.83 3.62 -8.28
CA VAL A 66 -6.50 2.22 -8.53
C VAL A 66 -5.03 1.94 -8.22
N MET A 67 -4.12 2.84 -8.59
CA MET A 67 -2.69 2.72 -8.26
C MET A 67 -2.48 2.67 -6.74
N GLY A 68 -3.16 3.53 -5.98
CA GLY A 68 -3.12 3.49 -4.51
C GLY A 68 -3.61 2.16 -3.93
N VAL A 69 -4.74 1.63 -4.43
CA VAL A 69 -5.28 0.34 -4.03
C VAL A 69 -4.28 -0.79 -4.30
N PHE A 70 -3.69 -0.80 -5.50
CA PHE A 70 -2.77 -1.85 -5.91
C PHE A 70 -1.48 -1.83 -5.07
N SER A 71 -0.88 -0.65 -4.87
CA SER A 71 0.30 -0.49 -4.02
C SER A 71 0.05 -0.93 -2.58
N PHE A 72 -1.10 -0.56 -2.01
CA PHE A 72 -1.46 -0.99 -0.66
C PHE A 72 -1.70 -2.50 -0.60
N TYR A 73 -2.41 -3.08 -1.58
CA TYR A 73 -2.67 -4.52 -1.63
C TYR A 73 -1.39 -5.36 -1.69
N LEU A 74 -0.40 -4.97 -2.51
CA LEU A 74 0.89 -5.66 -2.57
C LEU A 74 1.61 -5.65 -1.22
N THR A 75 1.56 -4.52 -0.53
CA THR A 75 2.18 -4.38 0.79
C THR A 75 1.42 -5.16 1.87
N PHE A 76 0.09 -5.13 1.82
CA PHE A 76 -0.79 -5.85 2.74
C PHE A 76 -0.68 -7.36 2.59
N SER A 77 -0.68 -7.88 1.36
CA SER A 77 -0.50 -9.31 1.09
C SER A 77 0.86 -9.79 1.57
N GLY A 78 1.94 -9.03 1.34
CA GLY A 78 3.26 -9.30 1.89
C GLY A 78 3.26 -9.39 3.42
N TYR A 79 2.68 -8.40 4.11
CA TYR A 79 2.57 -8.39 5.58
C TYR A 79 1.79 -9.59 6.13
N ARG A 80 0.69 -9.97 5.45
CA ARG A 80 -0.15 -11.12 5.85
C ARG A 80 0.57 -12.44 5.65
N VAL A 81 1.35 -12.60 4.58
CA VAL A 81 2.16 -13.82 4.35
C VAL A 81 3.16 -14.01 5.50
N LEU A 82 3.84 -12.94 5.94
CA LEU A 82 4.79 -13.03 7.05
C LEU A 82 4.14 -13.38 8.40
N LYS A 83 2.88 -12.98 8.61
CA LYS A 83 2.13 -13.31 9.84
C LYS A 83 1.60 -14.74 9.86
N ARG A 84 1.56 -15.44 8.73
CA ARG A 84 1.06 -16.81 8.66
C ARG A 84 2.16 -17.80 8.99
N LYS A 85 1.83 -18.78 9.82
CA LYS A 85 2.75 -19.86 10.21
C LYS A 85 2.71 -21.06 9.27
N ALA A 86 1.64 -21.20 8.47
CA ALA A 86 1.48 -22.32 7.54
C ALA A 86 0.81 -21.89 6.21
N PRO A 87 1.18 -22.52 5.08
CA PRO A 87 0.46 -22.37 3.82
C PRO A 87 -0.99 -22.87 3.97
N GLY A 88 -1.94 -22.22 3.27
CA GLY A 88 -3.37 -22.60 3.30
C GLY A 88 -4.25 -21.87 4.33
N GLN A 89 -3.68 -21.02 5.19
CA GLN A 89 -4.45 -20.20 6.15
C GLN A 89 -4.95 -18.86 5.55
N GLN A 90 -5.42 -18.85 4.30
CA GLN A 90 -6.06 -17.66 3.71
C GLN A 90 -7.37 -17.37 4.44
N GLY A 91 -7.47 -16.21 5.08
CA GLY A 91 -8.73 -15.73 5.63
C GLY A 91 -9.60 -15.09 4.55
N TRP A 92 -10.88 -14.94 4.85
CA TRP A 92 -11.84 -14.18 4.04
C TRP A 92 -11.37 -12.76 3.70
N ILE A 93 -10.66 -12.09 4.62
CA ILE A 93 -10.08 -10.75 4.39
C ILE A 93 -9.04 -10.77 3.26
N ASP A 94 -8.23 -11.84 3.18
CA ASP A 94 -7.19 -11.95 2.16
C ASP A 94 -7.81 -12.19 0.77
N TRP A 95 -8.87 -13.00 0.72
CA TRP A 95 -9.66 -13.22 -0.49
C TRP A 95 -10.41 -11.95 -0.93
N GLY A 96 -11.06 -11.25 0.00
CA GLY A 96 -11.74 -9.99 -0.28
C GLY A 96 -10.79 -8.92 -0.81
N ALA A 97 -9.62 -8.77 -0.19
CA ALA A 97 -8.59 -7.84 -0.66
C ALA A 97 -8.07 -8.22 -2.07
N ALA A 98 -7.87 -9.51 -2.35
CA ALA A 98 -7.43 -9.99 -3.65
C ALA A 98 -8.46 -9.72 -4.75
N ILE A 99 -9.74 -10.06 -4.49
CA ILE A 99 -10.84 -9.77 -5.43
C ILE A 99 -10.92 -8.27 -5.70
N PHE A 100 -10.85 -7.45 -4.66
CA PHE A 100 -10.91 -5.99 -4.80
C PHE A 100 -9.76 -5.44 -5.63
N ALA A 101 -8.53 -5.93 -5.43
CA ALA A 101 -7.38 -5.52 -6.21
C ALA A 101 -7.50 -5.93 -7.69
N ILE A 102 -7.96 -7.16 -7.96
CA ILE A 102 -8.19 -7.65 -9.33
C ILE A 102 -9.28 -6.83 -10.02
N ALA A 103 -10.41 -6.60 -9.34
CA ALA A 103 -11.50 -5.80 -9.88
C ALA A 103 -11.05 -4.37 -10.21
N SER A 104 -10.24 -3.76 -9.33
CA SER A 104 -9.68 -2.43 -9.56
C SER A 104 -8.75 -2.39 -10.78
N GLY A 105 -7.87 -3.40 -10.93
CA GLY A 105 -6.98 -3.52 -12.09
C GLY A 105 -7.71 -3.73 -13.41
N LEU A 106 -8.72 -4.61 -13.42
CA LEU A 106 -9.58 -4.81 -14.60
C LEU A 106 -10.34 -3.53 -14.95
N GLY A 107 -10.89 -2.82 -13.96
CA GLY A 107 -11.57 -1.54 -14.17
C GLY A 107 -10.65 -0.49 -14.83
N LEU A 108 -9.37 -0.45 -14.47
CA LEU A 108 -8.40 0.43 -15.10
C LEU A 108 -8.09 0.04 -16.56
N LEU A 109 -7.98 -1.25 -16.86
CA LEU A 109 -7.77 -1.74 -18.22
C LEU A 109 -8.94 -1.37 -19.14
N PHE A 110 -10.19 -1.55 -18.66
CA PHE A 110 -11.38 -1.13 -19.40
C PHE A 110 -11.45 0.38 -19.60
N TYR A 111 -11.00 1.17 -18.62
CA TYR A 111 -10.95 2.62 -18.75
C TYR A 111 -9.91 3.11 -19.79
N GLY A 112 -8.85 2.34 -20.02
CA GLY A 112 -7.78 2.69 -20.95
C GLY A 112 -7.97 2.22 -22.40
N LEU A 113 -8.97 1.37 -22.66
CA LEU A 113 -9.37 0.88 -23.99
C LEU A 113 -10.38 1.85 -24.63
#